data_AF-A0A2X3HL37-F1
#
_entry.id   AF-A0A2X3HL37-F1
#
_cell.length_a   1.000
_cell.length_b   1.000
_cell.length_c   1.000
_cell.angle_alpha   90.00
_cell.angle_beta   90.00
_cell.angle_gamma   90.00
#
_symmetry.space_group_name_H-M   'P 1'
#
loop_
_entity.id
_entity.type
_entity.pdbx_description
1 polymer ?
#
loop_
_entity_poly.entity_id
_entity_poly.type
_entity_poly.pdbx_seq_one_letter_code
_entity_poly.pdbx_strand_id
1 'polypeptide(L)'
;MTARERFFKKLQQQQNPRRTAALDGSAAADIARFRQQMAELAQQISQWFDGTGIEVVISTRHLHDLSTLGYSLNSGICRYDIPAIRLQNGERSVNIVPQQLLDGVEKGIVTLSLEAPDGAGSREVFYLSLAPEEGWMIRKAHQSPEARLLLTEDRFFYGGRQPGLKIPDRR
;
A
#
# COMPACT_ATOMS: atom_id res chain seq x y z
N MET A 1 22.64 -5.37 -30.30
CA MET A 1 21.27 -5.17 -29.78
C MET A 1 20.30 -6.08 -30.52
N THR A 2 19.49 -6.86 -29.80
CA THR A 2 18.56 -7.87 -30.35
C THR A 2 17.15 -7.30 -30.58
N ALA A 3 16.31 -8.03 -31.34
CA ALA A 3 14.92 -7.67 -31.57
C ALA A 3 14.09 -7.64 -30.27
N ARG A 4 14.40 -8.54 -29.34
CA ARG A 4 13.81 -8.59 -27.99
C ARG A 4 14.11 -7.30 -27.21
N GLU A 5 15.38 -6.88 -27.18
CA GLU A 5 15.79 -5.63 -26.52
C GLU A 5 15.13 -4.39 -27.15
N ARG A 6 14.97 -4.36 -28.48
CA ARG A 6 14.28 -3.26 -29.17
C ARG A 6 12.79 -3.19 -28.83
N PHE A 7 12.11 -4.33 -28.74
CA PHE A 7 10.70 -4.39 -28.33
C PHE A 7 10.50 -3.86 -26.91
N PHE A 8 11.37 -4.27 -25.97
CA PHE A 8 11.30 -3.77 -24.59
C PHE A 8 11.67 -2.30 -24.45
N LYS A 9 12.67 -1.80 -25.19
CA LYS A 9 12.95 -0.35 -25.25
C LYS A 9 11.75 0.44 -25.76
N LYS A 10 11.02 -0.07 -26.75
CA LYS A 10 9.79 0.57 -27.23
C LYS A 10 8.70 0.58 -26.16
N LEU A 11 8.53 -0.50 -25.41
CA LEU A 11 7.60 -0.57 -24.27
C LEU A 11 7.96 0.42 -23.16
N GLN A 12 9.23 0.52 -22.79
CA GLN A 12 9.72 1.51 -21.80
C GLN A 12 9.53 2.96 -22.29
N GLN A 13 9.73 3.23 -23.59
CA GLN A 13 9.51 4.56 -24.16
C GLN A 13 8.03 4.94 -24.31
N GLN A 14 7.13 3.94 -24.37
CA GLN A 14 5.69 4.16 -24.43
C GLN A 14 5.03 4.35 -23.06
N GLN A 15 5.72 4.03 -21.96
CA GLN A 15 5.32 4.51 -20.63
C GLN A 15 5.48 6.02 -20.62
N ASN A 16 4.36 6.72 -20.76
CA ASN A 16 4.29 8.16 -20.91
C ASN A 16 4.90 8.83 -19.65
N PRO A 17 6.09 9.46 -19.72
CA PRO A 17 6.85 9.89 -18.54
C PRO A 17 6.15 10.98 -17.71
N ARG A 18 5.07 11.58 -18.23
CA ARG A 18 4.29 12.63 -17.55
C ARG A 18 3.22 12.10 -16.59
N ARG A 19 2.95 10.79 -16.52
CA ARG A 19 1.83 10.24 -15.71
C ARG A 19 2.19 9.01 -14.88
N THR A 20 3.45 8.60 -14.86
CA THR A 20 3.91 7.43 -14.12
C THR A 20 5.06 7.80 -13.19
N ALA A 21 4.99 7.37 -11.94
CA ALA A 21 6.08 7.47 -10.99
C ALA A 21 7.32 6.80 -11.59
N ALA A 22 8.43 7.53 -11.61
CA ALA A 22 9.72 6.98 -12.02
C ALA A 22 10.37 6.25 -10.85
N LEU A 23 11.12 5.19 -11.10
CA LEU A 23 11.97 4.58 -10.06
C LEU A 23 12.98 5.61 -9.53
N ASP A 24 13.26 5.62 -8.22
CA ASP A 24 14.26 6.53 -7.62
C ASP A 24 15.69 6.01 -7.81
N GLY A 25 15.83 4.88 -8.49
CA GLY A 25 17.09 4.25 -8.86
C GLY A 25 16.83 2.92 -9.56
N SER A 26 17.19 1.82 -8.91
CA SER A 26 16.86 0.49 -9.40
C SER A 26 15.54 -0.02 -8.81
N ALA A 27 14.82 -0.86 -9.57
CA ALA A 27 13.61 -1.50 -9.07
C ALA A 27 13.85 -2.30 -7.78
N ALA A 28 15.03 -2.93 -7.65
CA ALA A 28 15.41 -3.65 -6.44
C ALA A 28 15.53 -2.73 -5.21
N ALA A 29 16.07 -1.53 -5.38
CA ALA A 29 16.20 -0.55 -4.29
C ALA A 29 14.83 -0.02 -3.85
N ASP A 30 13.96 0.31 -4.81
CA ASP A 30 12.60 0.77 -4.51
C ASP A 30 11.75 -0.32 -3.85
N ILE A 31 11.91 -1.58 -4.26
CA ILE A 31 11.28 -2.74 -3.58
C ILE A 31 11.82 -2.90 -2.17
N ALA A 32 13.13 -2.79 -1.97
CA ALA A 32 13.71 -2.84 -0.63
C ALA A 32 13.14 -1.75 0.28
N ARG A 33 13.01 -0.51 -0.23
CA ARG A 33 12.36 0.60 0.47
C ARG A 33 10.91 0.29 0.79
N PHE A 34 10.15 -0.24 -0.16
CA PHE A 34 8.74 -0.60 0.05
C PHE A 34 8.58 -1.68 1.14
N ARG A 35 9.44 -2.70 1.13
CA ARG A 35 9.47 -3.74 2.17
C ARG A 35 9.81 -3.16 3.54
N GLN A 36 10.80 -2.29 3.60
CA GLN A 36 11.24 -1.64 4.83
C GLN A 36 10.12 -0.77 5.43
N GLN A 37 9.49 0.08 4.61
CA GLN A 37 8.38 0.93 5.04
C GLN A 37 7.15 0.12 5.49
N MET A 38 6.88 -1.03 4.89
CA MET A 38 5.82 -1.94 5.37
C MET A 38 6.16 -2.56 6.73
N ALA A 39 7.43 -2.90 6.98
CA ALA A 39 7.87 -3.40 8.28
C ALA A 39 7.78 -2.32 9.36
N GLU A 40 8.17 -1.09 9.05
CA GLU A 40 8.03 0.06 9.96
C GLU A 40 6.56 0.37 10.26
N LEU A 41 5.69 0.35 9.24
CA LEU A 41 4.24 0.51 9.44
C LEU A 41 3.68 -0.58 10.35
N ALA A 42 4.12 -1.82 10.19
CA ALA A 42 3.70 -2.92 11.06
C ALA A 42 4.13 -2.69 12.51
N GLN A 43 5.35 -2.22 12.75
CA GLN A 43 5.83 -1.88 14.09
C GLN A 43 5.03 -0.72 14.71
N GLN A 44 4.80 0.35 13.94
CA GLN A 44 4.03 1.51 14.39
C GLN A 44 2.60 1.12 14.76
N ILE A 45 1.93 0.32 13.92
CA ILE A 45 0.58 -0.17 14.18
C ILE A 45 0.55 -1.08 15.41
N SER A 46 1.52 -2.00 15.55
CA SER A 46 1.60 -2.83 16.77
C SER A 46 1.75 -1.99 18.03
N GLN A 47 2.51 -0.90 17.99
CA GLN A 47 2.65 0.02 19.12
C GLN A 47 1.35 0.76 19.43
N TRP A 48 0.63 1.24 18.41
CA TRP A 48 -0.65 1.93 18.61
C TRP A 48 -1.73 1.05 19.24
N PHE A 49 -1.70 -0.26 18.99
CA PHE A 49 -2.70 -1.21 19.50
C PHE A 49 -2.25 -2.00 20.73
N ASP A 50 -1.03 -1.80 21.23
CA ASP A 50 -0.55 -2.49 22.42
C ASP A 50 -1.46 -2.24 23.63
N GLY A 51 -1.81 -3.29 24.35
CA GLY A 51 -2.72 -3.23 25.50
C GLY A 51 -4.20 -2.92 25.19
N THR A 52 -4.60 -2.72 23.92
CA THR A 52 -6.00 -2.40 23.56
C THR A 52 -6.93 -3.63 23.48
N GLY A 53 -6.34 -4.83 23.46
CA GLY A 53 -7.05 -6.09 23.22
C GLY A 53 -7.40 -6.35 21.75
N ILE A 54 -6.97 -5.49 20.82
CA ILE A 54 -7.02 -5.74 19.38
C ILE A 54 -5.76 -6.49 18.98
N GLU A 55 -5.93 -7.64 18.33
CA GLU A 55 -4.81 -8.46 17.88
C GLU A 55 -4.22 -7.90 16.57
N VAL A 56 -2.90 -7.74 16.52
CA VAL A 56 -2.18 -7.33 15.31
C VAL A 56 -1.43 -8.54 14.75
N VAL A 57 -1.90 -9.05 13.61
CA VAL A 57 -1.30 -10.19 12.91
C VAL A 57 -0.47 -9.69 11.74
N ILE A 58 0.83 -10.02 11.75
CA ILE A 58 1.75 -9.71 10.65
C ILE A 58 2.01 -11.01 9.89
N SER A 59 1.77 -11.01 8.59
CA SER A 59 2.01 -12.15 7.70
C SER A 59 2.94 -11.77 6.56
N THR A 60 3.65 -12.76 6.00
CA THR A 60 4.42 -12.57 4.78
C THR A 60 3.55 -12.86 3.56
N ARG A 61 3.45 -11.91 2.64
CA ARG A 61 2.78 -12.08 1.35
C ARG A 61 3.80 -12.21 0.23
N HIS A 62 3.62 -13.20 -0.64
CA HIS A 62 4.36 -13.33 -1.90
C HIS A 62 3.68 -12.46 -2.96
N LEU A 63 4.25 -11.28 -3.24
CA LEU A 63 3.66 -10.34 -4.18
C LEU A 63 4.15 -10.62 -5.60
N HIS A 64 3.22 -10.71 -6.55
CA HIS A 64 3.48 -10.78 -7.99
C HIS A 64 3.25 -9.42 -8.62
N ASP A 65 4.24 -8.54 -8.51
CA ASP A 65 4.17 -7.15 -8.94
C ASP A 65 4.55 -6.97 -10.41
N LEU A 66 3.54 -6.95 -11.27
CA LEU A 66 3.71 -6.73 -12.71
C LEU A 66 4.07 -5.29 -13.06
N SER A 67 3.88 -4.32 -12.15
CA SER A 67 4.22 -2.91 -12.39
C SER A 67 5.73 -2.68 -12.57
N THR A 68 6.54 -3.61 -12.08
CA THR A 68 8.00 -3.59 -12.19
C THR A 68 8.53 -4.35 -13.41
N LEU A 69 7.65 -4.98 -14.19
CA LEU A 69 8.04 -5.69 -15.41
C LEU A 69 8.65 -4.72 -16.42
N GLY A 70 9.79 -5.12 -16.96
CA GLY A 70 10.54 -4.33 -17.93
C GLY A 70 11.66 -3.49 -17.31
N TYR A 71 11.69 -3.27 -15.99
CA TYR A 71 12.82 -2.58 -15.34
C TYR A 71 14.01 -3.51 -15.04
N SER A 72 13.83 -4.83 -15.15
CA SER A 72 14.93 -5.78 -15.11
C SER A 72 14.57 -7.08 -15.82
N LEU A 73 15.28 -7.37 -16.92
CA LEU A 73 14.97 -8.48 -17.83
C LEU A 73 15.44 -9.85 -17.33
N ASN A 74 16.22 -9.92 -16.24
CA ASN A 74 16.98 -11.11 -15.84
C ASN A 74 16.80 -11.56 -14.38
N SER A 75 15.94 -10.92 -13.59
CA SER A 75 16.11 -10.97 -12.12
C SER A 75 14.86 -11.40 -11.33
N GLY A 76 13.72 -11.65 -11.97
CA GLY A 76 12.51 -12.06 -11.26
C GLY A 76 12.00 -11.03 -10.24
N ILE A 77 12.45 -9.77 -10.32
CA ILE A 77 12.16 -8.67 -9.38
C ILE A 77 10.66 -8.37 -9.27
N CYS A 78 9.83 -8.83 -10.21
CA CYS A 78 8.38 -8.80 -10.11
C CYS A 78 7.81 -9.76 -9.05
N ARG A 79 8.64 -10.52 -8.33
CA ARG A 79 8.22 -11.43 -7.27
C ARG A 79 9.03 -11.20 -6.01
N TYR A 80 8.37 -10.83 -4.92
CA TYR A 80 9.06 -10.59 -3.66
C TYR A 80 8.13 -10.74 -2.46
N ASP A 81 8.75 -11.02 -1.32
CA ASP A 81 8.07 -11.15 -0.04
C ASP A 81 7.91 -9.79 0.62
N ILE A 82 6.70 -9.50 1.10
CA ILE A 82 6.39 -8.22 1.73
C ILE A 82 5.41 -8.44 2.91
N PRO A 83 5.57 -7.73 4.04
CA PRO A 83 4.63 -7.83 5.15
C PRO A 83 3.22 -7.40 4.73
N ALA A 84 2.22 -8.07 5.28
CA ALA A 84 0.82 -7.65 5.29
C ALA A 84 0.32 -7.68 6.74
N ILE A 85 -0.58 -6.76 7.07
CA ILE A 85 -1.03 -6.55 8.45
C ILE A 85 -2.54 -6.80 8.50
N ARG A 86 -2.98 -7.53 9.51
CA ARG A 86 -4.39 -7.69 9.85
C ARG A 86 -4.60 -7.27 11.29
N LEU A 87 -5.58 -6.42 11.52
CA LEU A 87 -6.09 -6.10 12.85
C LEU A 87 -7.35 -6.91 13.08
N GLN A 88 -7.41 -7.65 14.18
CA GLN A 88 -8.56 -8.51 14.52
C GLN A 88 -9.21 -8.05 15.83
N ASN A 89 -10.54 -7.89 15.80
CA ASN A 89 -11.35 -7.56 16.97
C ASN A 89 -12.66 -8.36 16.94
N GLY A 90 -12.63 -9.56 17.52
CA GLY A 90 -13.73 -10.52 17.40
C GLY A 90 -13.92 -10.94 15.95
N GLU A 91 -15.12 -10.76 15.40
CA GLU A 91 -15.44 -11.06 13.99
C GLU A 91 -15.10 -9.92 13.00
N ARG A 92 -14.64 -8.76 13.50
CA ARG A 92 -14.26 -7.61 12.66
C ARG A 92 -12.78 -7.64 12.35
N SER A 93 -12.43 -7.29 11.12
CA SER A 93 -11.03 -7.15 10.73
C SER A 93 -10.74 -5.90 9.89
N VAL A 94 -9.53 -5.37 10.04
CA VAL A 94 -8.93 -4.42 9.09
C VAL A 94 -7.78 -5.13 8.41
N ASN A 95 -7.78 -5.14 7.08
CA ASN A 95 -6.69 -5.71 6.28
C ASN A 95 -5.89 -4.58 5.64
N ILE A 96 -4.58 -4.56 5.86
CA ILE A 96 -3.61 -3.64 5.26
C ILE A 96 -2.67 -4.47 4.39
N VAL A 97 -2.91 -4.43 3.09
CA VAL A 97 -2.39 -5.43 2.15
C VAL A 97 -1.64 -4.74 1.00
N PRO A 98 -0.33 -5.01 0.82
CA PRO A 98 0.45 -4.45 -0.28
C PRO A 98 -0.03 -5.01 -1.62
N GLN A 99 -0.11 -4.14 -2.65
CA GLN A 99 -0.66 -4.47 -3.97
C GLN A 99 0.39 -4.44 -5.08
N GLN A 100 1.17 -3.36 -5.18
CA GLN A 100 2.19 -3.18 -6.23
C GLN A 100 3.11 -2.00 -5.90
N LEU A 101 4.27 -1.94 -6.53
CA LEU A 101 5.23 -0.86 -6.34
C LEU A 101 4.86 0.40 -7.12
N LEU A 102 4.37 0.30 -8.35
CA LEU A 102 4.08 1.47 -9.19
C LEU A 102 2.61 1.46 -9.63
N ASP A 103 1.93 2.58 -9.46
CA ASP A 103 0.58 2.78 -9.98
C ASP A 103 0.33 4.24 -10.33
N GLY A 104 0.29 4.55 -11.63
CA GLY A 104 0.27 5.95 -12.09
C GLY A 104 1.38 6.74 -11.40
N VAL A 105 1.03 7.84 -10.73
CA VAL A 105 1.97 8.74 -10.04
C VAL A 105 2.32 8.32 -8.60
N GLU A 106 1.78 7.20 -8.13
CA GLU A 106 1.97 6.71 -6.77
C GLU A 106 2.97 5.55 -6.73
N LYS A 107 3.65 5.40 -5.58
CA LYS A 107 4.59 4.32 -5.31
C LYS A 107 4.20 3.53 -4.06
N GLY A 108 4.52 2.25 -4.02
CA GLY A 108 4.27 1.34 -2.91
C GLY A 108 2.80 1.34 -2.49
N ILE A 109 1.93 0.84 -3.35
CA ILE A 109 0.49 0.87 -3.15
C ILE A 109 0.08 -0.23 -2.17
N VAL A 110 -0.70 0.16 -1.17
CA VAL A 110 -1.26 -0.71 -0.14
C VAL A 110 -2.74 -0.41 -0.03
N THR A 111 -3.55 -1.46 0.09
CA THR A 111 -4.98 -1.32 0.36
C THR A 111 -5.23 -1.48 1.84
N LEU A 112 -5.92 -0.53 2.45
CA LEU A 112 -6.51 -0.65 3.77
C LEU A 112 -8.01 -0.84 3.59
N SER A 113 -8.56 -1.97 4.06
CA SER A 113 -10.00 -2.24 3.97
C SER A 113 -10.57 -2.79 5.26
N LEU A 114 -11.76 -2.31 5.62
CA LEU A 114 -12.53 -2.76 6.78
C LEU A 114 -13.50 -3.86 6.35
N GLU A 115 -13.43 -5.03 6.98
CA GLU A 115 -14.35 -6.14 6.75
C GLU A 115 -15.37 -6.21 7.90
N ALA A 116 -16.65 -6.10 7.55
CA ALA A 116 -17.76 -6.26 8.48
C ALA A 116 -18.22 -7.75 8.51
N PRO A 117 -18.72 -8.25 9.66
CA PRO A 117 -19.03 -9.67 9.87
C PRO A 117 -20.06 -10.27 8.90
N ASP A 118 -20.90 -9.44 8.28
CA ASP A 118 -22.08 -9.85 7.51
C ASP A 118 -22.00 -9.49 6.01
N GLY A 119 -20.90 -8.86 5.56
CA GLY A 119 -20.75 -8.40 4.17
C GLY A 119 -21.81 -7.36 3.72
N ALA A 120 -22.72 -6.96 4.62
CA ALA A 120 -23.83 -6.06 4.37
C ALA A 120 -23.48 -4.59 4.69
N GLY A 121 -22.39 -4.36 5.43
CA GLY A 121 -21.82 -3.04 5.66
C GLY A 121 -21.03 -2.53 4.44
N SER A 122 -21.03 -1.21 4.23
CA SER A 122 -20.18 -0.56 3.22
C SER A 122 -18.71 -0.85 3.51
N ARG A 123 -18.05 -1.62 2.65
CA ARG A 123 -16.59 -1.84 2.71
C ARG A 123 -15.90 -0.52 2.39
N GLU A 124 -15.43 0.19 3.41
CA GLU A 124 -14.55 1.34 3.19
C GLU A 124 -13.16 0.84 2.77
N VAL A 125 -12.66 1.42 1.69
CA VAL A 125 -11.35 1.12 1.12
C VAL A 125 -10.55 2.39 0.99
N PHE A 126 -9.34 2.36 1.52
CA PHE A 126 -8.34 3.40 1.41
C PHE A 126 -7.11 2.84 0.69
N TYR A 127 -6.42 3.72 -0.01
CA TYR A 127 -5.09 3.45 -0.53
C TYR A 127 -4.05 4.18 0.30
N LEU A 128 -2.99 3.45 0.66
CA LEU A 128 -1.75 4.03 1.10
C LEU A 128 -0.73 4.00 -0.04
N SER A 129 0.09 5.03 -0.11
CA SER A 129 1.25 5.09 -1.01
C SER A 129 2.45 5.63 -0.24
N LEU A 130 3.67 5.27 -0.61
CA LEU A 130 4.88 5.84 -0.02
C LEU A 130 4.88 7.37 -0.13
N ALA A 131 5.23 8.05 0.95
CA ALA A 131 5.51 9.48 0.92
C ALA A 131 6.83 9.75 0.18
N PRO A 132 7.03 10.95 -0.39
CA PRO A 132 8.28 11.30 -1.07
C PRO A 132 9.52 11.13 -0.19
N GLU A 133 9.42 11.51 1.09
CA GLU A 133 10.49 11.43 2.09
C GLU A 133 10.35 10.15 2.93
N GLU A 134 9.55 10.19 4.00
CA GLU A 134 9.33 9.06 4.90
C GLU A 134 7.86 8.90 5.27
N GLY A 135 7.47 7.66 5.58
CA GLY A 135 6.11 7.31 5.95
C GLY A 135 5.18 7.12 4.75
N TRP A 136 3.89 7.32 5.02
CA TRP A 136 2.82 6.95 4.11
C TRP A 136 1.93 8.13 3.79
N MET A 137 1.37 8.16 2.59
CA MET A 137 0.23 9.00 2.22
C MET A 137 -1.02 8.12 2.22
N ILE A 138 -2.20 8.68 2.50
CA ILE A 138 -3.50 8.01 2.52
C ILE A 138 -4.52 8.78 1.69
N ARG A 139 -5.39 8.06 0.97
CA ARG A 139 -6.59 8.58 0.31
C ARG A 139 -7.71 7.54 0.30
N LYS A 140 -8.97 7.97 0.16
CA LYS A 140 -10.08 7.04 -0.13
C LYS A 140 -9.96 6.51 -1.56
N ALA A 141 -10.43 5.27 -1.79
CA ALA A 141 -10.28 4.62 -3.08
C ALA A 141 -10.89 5.38 -4.28
N HIS A 142 -11.95 6.15 -4.05
CA HIS A 142 -12.62 6.97 -5.08
C HIS A 142 -11.94 8.34 -5.32
N GLN A 143 -11.02 8.75 -4.46
CA GLN A 143 -10.31 10.03 -4.59
C GLN A 143 -9.14 9.88 -5.57
N SER A 144 -8.81 10.95 -6.28
CA SER A 144 -7.65 10.97 -7.17
C SER A 144 -6.33 10.97 -6.36
N PRO A 145 -5.21 10.53 -6.96
CA PRO A 145 -3.89 10.54 -6.31
C PRO A 145 -3.46 11.89 -5.74
N GLU A 146 -3.90 13.00 -6.34
CA GLU A 146 -3.56 14.35 -5.90
C GLU A 146 -4.18 14.72 -4.55
N ALA A 147 -5.26 14.04 -4.15
CA ALA A 147 -5.94 14.26 -2.87
C ALA A 147 -5.29 13.51 -1.69
N ARG A 148 -4.19 12.78 -1.93
CA ARG A 148 -3.50 12.01 -0.88
C ARG A 148 -2.91 12.93 0.18
N LEU A 149 -3.01 12.51 1.43
CA LEU A 149 -2.56 13.26 2.59
C LEU A 149 -1.60 12.41 3.42
N LEU A 150 -0.66 13.02 4.16
CA LEU A 150 0.24 12.26 5.04
C LEU A 150 -0.55 11.39 6.03
N LEU A 151 -0.20 10.13 6.18
CA LEU A 151 -0.77 9.24 7.18
C LEU A 151 -0.23 9.65 8.55
N THR A 152 -1.15 9.95 9.45
CA THR A 152 -0.88 10.20 10.86
C THR A 152 -1.76 9.27 11.68
N GLU A 153 -1.40 9.07 12.96
CA GLU A 153 -2.22 8.34 13.92
C GLU A 153 -3.68 8.85 13.92
N ASP A 154 -3.86 10.17 13.99
CA ASP A 154 -5.20 10.78 13.95
C ASP A 154 -5.98 10.44 12.68
N ARG A 155 -5.32 10.40 11.52
CA ARG A 155 -5.98 10.05 10.25
C ARG A 155 -6.30 8.56 10.17
N PHE A 156 -5.45 7.72 10.75
CA PHE A 156 -5.67 6.29 10.84
C PHE A 156 -6.90 5.98 11.71
N PHE A 157 -7.00 6.57 12.91
CA PHE A 157 -8.07 6.28 13.86
C PHE A 157 -9.38 7.05 13.63
N TYR A 158 -9.29 8.32 13.24
CA TYR A 158 -10.48 9.18 13.10
C TYR A 158 -10.95 9.33 11.65
N GLY A 159 -10.35 8.58 10.71
CA GLY A 159 -10.77 8.54 9.31
C GLY A 159 -10.84 9.92 8.66
N GLY A 160 -9.95 10.84 9.05
CA GLY A 160 -9.91 12.24 8.62
C GLY A 160 -11.30 12.88 8.59
N ARG A 161 -11.78 13.42 9.72
CA ARG A 161 -13.05 14.18 9.83
C ARG A 161 -13.34 15.05 8.58
N GLN A 162 -14.11 14.49 7.65
CA GLN A 162 -15.42 15.02 7.30
C GLN A 162 -16.46 14.14 8.03
N PRO A 163 -17.52 14.72 8.59
CA PRO A 163 -18.34 14.11 9.63
C PRO A 163 -19.09 12.89 9.07
N GLY A 164 -18.79 11.67 9.55
CA GLY A 164 -19.50 10.50 9.03
C GLY A 164 -19.30 9.15 9.71
N LEU A 165 -18.14 8.84 10.31
CA LEU A 165 -17.99 7.56 11.02
C LEU A 165 -18.02 7.74 12.53
N LYS A 166 -19.19 7.47 13.11
CA LYS A 166 -19.32 7.18 14.54
C LYS A 166 -18.89 5.74 14.78
N ILE A 167 -17.78 5.56 15.49
CA ILE A 167 -17.53 4.31 16.21
C ILE A 167 -18.56 4.29 17.35
N PRO A 168 -19.43 3.26 17.47
CA PRO A 168 -20.39 3.21 18.57
C PRO A 168 -19.66 3.02 19.90
N ASP A 169 -19.96 3.89 20.86
CA ASP A 169 -19.52 3.78 22.25
C ASP A 169 -19.88 2.41 22.81
N ARG A 170 -18.89 1.74 23.42
CA ARG A 170 -19.11 0.55 24.23
C ARG A 170 -19.86 0.98 25.50
N ARG A 171 -21.07 0.45 25.69
CA ARG A 171 -21.63 0.22 27.02
C ARG A 171 -21.06 -1.08 27.59
#